data_AF-A0A2E1A7W2-F1
#
_entry.id   AF-A0A2E1A7W2-F1
#
_cell.length_a   1.000
_cell.length_b   1.000
_cell.length_c   1.000
_cell.angle_alpha   90.00
_cell.angle_beta   90.00
_cell.angle_gamma   90.00
#
_symmetry.space_group_name_H-M   'P 1'
#
loop_
_entity.id
_entity.type
_entity.pdbx_description
1 polymer ?
#
loop_
_entity_poly.entity_id
_entity_poly.type
_entity_poly.pdbx_seq_one_letter_code
_entity_poly.pdbx_strand_id
1 'polypeptide(L)'
;MSDARHSVRYRRILFLLAVALVASLLSACGGLAGEQEVVATVTPASAPTFTADDTPQQTPDLYNGAAIFQRHCTECHGITGDGQGSLVQDGSIPAMPSFLDADHVRSQTPADYYSIITDGNIDALMPPWADELTQQERWDVALYVHSLWATPEQIARGQELYEIECLECHGELGRGDGPELVESGRETIDLSNLADTATLTDRNFFVNIDEGIGENMPAFGEDYSAEDIWAIVAYSRTLAVTNAEASRDEAIRLAQAGETTTISGMIRMGSAGATLPTSMDVNLRYGAQDVGVQSMSVPMQPDGSYSFADVPVAPEQDYVVYVTYNEQFFISDVLPGDQLLVENTIDLTLYETTDDTSVISVNQIDTTIARDQLDVGELTSGLVFNQRIRFTNDSDRQFSLTAPTESGVQGVVSLLIQLPPGAILLSPLNDPRFLVVQEQYALVYADPIPPGETDIAIAYFLPYESEAVIDQPFQYPVVGEVNVYVAPSNIDLVSDMLLPTESQTIGGIDYRVFSGNVTADSGASLAYTLQGSLSNPASQTTAVSSDAVLPVILIIVLVLVLIIGLFIWRSRRGPSADVEIQQLIRQIAELDAMHDQGQINHDLYRRQRADLKTRLTALMSESQES
;
A
#
# COMPACT_ATOMS: atom_id res chain seq x y z
N MET A 1 -83.48 67.53 34.41
CA MET A 1 -83.06 66.82 33.18
C MET A 1 -81.58 66.44 33.26
N SER A 2 -81.24 65.65 34.29
CA SER A 2 -79.86 65.37 34.72
C SER A 2 -79.41 63.93 34.41
N ASP A 3 -80.22 63.14 33.70
CA ASP A 3 -79.95 61.72 33.45
C ASP A 3 -79.51 61.39 32.01
N ALA A 4 -79.46 62.40 31.12
CA ALA A 4 -79.02 62.21 29.74
C ALA A 4 -77.50 62.36 29.54
N ARG A 5 -76.75 62.79 30.57
CA ARG A 5 -75.27 62.97 30.47
C ARG A 5 -74.47 61.74 30.92
N HIS A 6 -75.08 60.82 31.68
CA HIS A 6 -74.41 59.60 32.15
C HIS A 6 -74.41 58.48 31.09
N SER A 7 -75.47 58.34 30.29
CA SER A 7 -75.56 57.32 29.23
C SER A 7 -74.62 57.60 28.03
N VAL A 8 -74.34 58.87 27.73
CA VAL A 8 -73.41 59.27 26.67
C VAL A 8 -71.95 59.07 27.09
N ARG A 9 -71.62 59.29 28.38
CA ARG A 9 -70.28 59.00 28.91
C ARG A 9 -69.99 57.50 28.97
N TYR A 10 -70.95 56.68 29.39
CA TYR A 10 -70.76 55.23 29.44
C TYR A 10 -70.65 54.60 28.05
N ARG A 11 -71.46 55.04 27.07
CA ARG A 11 -71.33 54.64 25.66
C ARG A 11 -70.02 55.10 25.03
N ARG A 12 -69.51 56.29 25.37
CA ARG A 12 -68.19 56.75 24.89
C ARG A 12 -67.05 55.94 25.49
N ILE A 13 -67.13 55.55 26.77
CA ILE A 13 -66.10 54.73 27.41
C ILE A 13 -66.12 53.30 26.86
N LEU A 14 -67.29 52.68 26.68
CA LEU A 14 -67.42 51.37 26.04
C LEU A 14 -67.01 51.37 24.56
N PHE A 15 -67.30 52.45 23.83
CA PHE A 15 -66.84 52.60 22.44
C PHE A 15 -65.32 52.80 22.37
N LEU A 16 -64.73 53.59 23.28
CA LEU A 16 -63.28 53.77 23.36
C LEU A 16 -62.57 52.48 23.80
N LEU A 17 -63.16 51.69 24.70
CA LEU A 17 -62.64 50.38 25.09
C LEU A 17 -62.76 49.34 23.96
N ALA A 18 -63.86 49.34 23.20
CA ALA A 18 -64.02 48.47 22.03
C ALA A 18 -63.05 48.86 20.90
N VAL A 19 -62.84 50.16 20.67
CA VAL A 19 -61.84 50.66 19.69
C VAL A 19 -60.42 50.33 20.16
N ALA A 20 -60.12 50.43 21.45
CA ALA A 20 -58.82 50.05 22.00
C ALA A 20 -58.57 48.54 21.91
N LEU A 21 -59.60 47.71 22.14
CA LEU A 21 -59.53 46.25 22.02
C LEU A 21 -59.37 45.78 20.56
N VAL A 22 -60.07 46.44 19.62
CA VAL A 22 -59.93 46.18 18.19
C VAL A 22 -58.57 46.67 17.67
N ALA A 23 -58.07 47.81 18.15
CA ALA A 23 -56.73 48.30 17.84
C ALA A 23 -55.63 47.37 18.39
N SER A 24 -55.79 46.81 19.59
CA SER A 24 -54.83 45.84 20.14
C SER A 24 -54.89 44.47 19.45
N LEU A 25 -56.07 44.03 18.99
CA LEU A 25 -56.21 42.81 18.17
C LEU A 25 -55.65 43.00 16.73
N LEU A 26 -55.73 44.20 16.15
CA LEU A 26 -55.10 44.54 14.86
C LEU A 26 -53.57 44.68 14.98
N SER A 27 -53.06 45.19 16.10
CA SER A 27 -51.62 45.21 16.39
C SER A 27 -51.02 43.82 16.66
N ALA A 28 -51.84 42.83 17.04
CA ALA A 28 -51.39 41.44 17.21
C ALA A 28 -51.31 40.63 15.90
N CYS A 29 -51.75 41.19 14.76
CA CYS A 29 -51.58 40.57 13.44
C CYS A 29 -50.50 41.25 12.58
N GLY A 30 -49.82 42.29 13.08
CA GLY A 30 -48.77 43.02 12.36
C GLY A 30 -47.38 42.36 12.40
N GLY A 31 -47.27 41.09 12.81
CA GLY A 31 -46.00 40.37 12.97
C GLY A 31 -45.97 38.96 12.37
N LEU A 32 -46.93 38.60 11.51
CA LEU A 32 -46.97 37.30 10.82
C LEU A 32 -46.79 37.40 9.29
N ALA A 33 -46.51 38.60 8.78
CA ALA A 33 -45.91 38.79 7.47
C ALA A 33 -44.56 39.47 7.70
N GLY A 34 -43.54 38.65 7.96
CA GLY A 34 -42.16 39.09 7.92
C GLY A 34 -41.79 39.38 6.46
N GLU A 35 -42.21 40.53 5.95
CA GLU A 35 -41.51 41.16 4.83
C GLU A 35 -40.12 41.48 5.40
N GLN A 36 -39.07 40.82 4.88
CA GLN A 36 -37.71 41.17 5.25
C GLN A 36 -37.48 42.64 4.88
N GLU A 37 -37.14 43.44 5.88
CA GLU A 37 -36.46 44.71 5.64
C GLU A 37 -35.22 44.38 4.80
N VAL A 38 -35.13 44.93 3.58
CA VAL A 38 -33.92 44.87 2.77
C VAL A 38 -32.87 45.74 3.48
N VAL A 39 -32.29 45.16 4.53
CA VAL A 39 -31.08 45.64 5.17
C VAL A 39 -29.95 45.17 4.28
N ALA A 40 -29.37 46.12 3.57
CA ALA A 40 -28.29 45.98 2.60
C ALA A 40 -28.70 45.29 1.28
N THR A 41 -28.55 46.05 0.19
CA THR A 41 -27.94 45.47 -1.01
C THR A 41 -26.65 44.80 -0.54
N VAL A 42 -26.66 43.48 -0.37
CA VAL A 42 -25.43 42.74 -0.21
C VAL A 42 -24.74 42.93 -1.55
N THR A 43 -23.79 43.87 -1.60
CA THR A 43 -22.70 43.80 -2.57
C THR A 43 -22.27 42.33 -2.62
N PRO A 44 -22.07 41.74 -3.82
CA PRO A 44 -21.72 40.32 -3.93
C PRO A 44 -20.69 40.05 -2.85
N ALA A 45 -20.97 39.08 -1.97
CA ALA A 45 -20.05 38.72 -0.91
C ALA A 45 -18.70 38.55 -1.60
N SER A 46 -17.72 39.38 -1.20
CA SER A 46 -16.33 39.08 -1.53
C SER A 46 -16.14 37.61 -1.20
N ALA A 47 -15.51 36.85 -2.09
CA ALA A 47 -15.22 35.44 -1.88
C ALA A 47 -14.78 35.24 -0.41
N PRO A 48 -15.41 34.30 0.32
CA PRO A 48 -15.14 34.14 1.74
C PRO A 48 -13.63 34.02 1.94
N THR A 49 -13.08 34.90 2.76
CA THR A 49 -11.65 34.91 3.03
C THR A 49 -11.40 33.80 4.03
N PHE A 50 -10.74 32.72 3.62
CA PHE A 50 -10.28 31.66 4.50
C PHE A 50 -9.51 32.28 5.68
N THR A 51 -9.95 32.00 6.91
CA THR A 51 -9.33 32.52 8.14
C THR A 51 -8.60 31.42 8.90
N ALA A 52 -7.73 31.79 9.84
CA ALA A 52 -7.05 30.83 10.70
C ALA A 52 -8.02 29.91 11.49
N ASP A 53 -9.24 30.39 11.78
CA ASP A 53 -10.28 29.63 12.47
C ASP A 53 -10.96 28.58 11.57
N ASP A 54 -10.73 28.65 10.25
CA ASP A 54 -11.26 27.69 9.28
C ASP A 54 -10.38 26.46 9.10
N THR A 55 -9.18 26.42 9.71
CA THR A 55 -8.24 25.29 9.60
C THR A 55 -8.70 24.12 10.48
N PRO A 56 -8.72 22.88 9.95
CA PRO A 56 -9.14 21.71 10.72
C PRO A 56 -8.16 21.42 11.87
N GLN A 57 -8.66 20.81 12.94
CA GLN A 57 -7.84 20.48 14.11
C GLN A 57 -6.87 19.32 13.85
N GLN A 58 -7.22 18.43 12.92
CA GLN A 58 -6.41 17.29 12.53
C GLN A 58 -6.09 17.39 11.04
N THR A 59 -4.96 16.80 10.65
CA THR A 59 -4.63 16.60 9.24
C THR A 59 -5.78 15.86 8.56
N PRO A 60 -6.32 16.39 7.45
CA PRO A 60 -7.46 15.77 6.79
C PRO A 60 -7.15 14.36 6.28
N ASP A 61 -8.16 13.50 6.37
CA ASP A 61 -8.07 12.09 6.02
C ASP A 61 -8.85 11.82 4.73
N LEU A 62 -8.12 11.49 3.65
CA LEU A 62 -8.75 11.23 2.35
C LEU A 62 -9.66 9.99 2.37
N TYR A 63 -9.37 8.99 3.20
CA TYR A 63 -10.21 7.81 3.37
C TYR A 63 -11.55 8.18 4.00
N ASN A 64 -11.54 9.05 5.01
CA ASN A 64 -12.78 9.54 5.63
C ASN A 64 -13.57 10.42 4.64
N GLY A 65 -12.87 11.31 3.91
CA GLY A 65 -13.46 12.16 2.87
C GLY A 65 -14.16 11.36 1.78
N ALA A 66 -13.52 10.29 1.31
CA ALA A 66 -14.10 9.31 0.40
C ALA A 66 -15.39 8.71 0.95
N ALA A 67 -15.38 8.18 2.18
CA ALA A 67 -16.56 7.56 2.78
C ALA A 67 -17.76 8.52 2.93
N ILE A 68 -17.49 9.79 3.25
CA ILE A 68 -18.52 10.83 3.36
C ILE A 68 -19.05 11.20 1.98
N PHE A 69 -18.16 11.44 1.01
CA PHE A 69 -18.55 11.75 -0.37
C PHE A 69 -19.50 10.68 -0.93
N GLN A 70 -19.19 9.41 -0.69
CA GLN A 70 -20.00 8.28 -1.15
C GLN A 70 -21.42 8.30 -0.56
N ARG A 71 -21.53 8.60 0.74
CA ARG A 71 -22.83 8.62 1.46
C ARG A 71 -23.70 9.83 1.12
N HIS A 72 -23.10 10.96 0.77
CA HIS A 72 -23.78 12.25 0.77
C HIS A 72 -23.77 12.98 -0.59
N CYS A 73 -22.82 12.68 -1.48
CA CYS A 73 -22.55 13.53 -2.64
C CYS A 73 -22.78 12.82 -3.99
N THR A 74 -22.80 11.49 -4.04
CA THR A 74 -22.77 10.69 -5.29
C THR A 74 -24.04 10.77 -6.13
N GLU A 75 -25.20 11.03 -5.52
CA GLU A 75 -26.47 11.17 -6.23
C GLU A 75 -26.43 12.32 -7.27
N CYS A 76 -25.61 13.34 -6.98
CA CYS A 76 -25.35 14.48 -7.86
C CYS A 76 -24.00 14.36 -8.57
N HIS A 77 -22.93 14.09 -7.84
CA HIS A 77 -21.56 14.15 -8.34
C HIS A 77 -21.05 12.86 -9.00
N GLY A 78 -21.85 11.78 -8.99
CA GLY A 78 -21.46 10.46 -9.50
C GLY A 78 -20.56 9.68 -8.53
N ILE A 79 -20.59 8.35 -8.61
CA ILE A 79 -19.83 7.46 -7.71
C ILE A 79 -18.30 7.66 -7.85
N THR A 80 -17.86 8.08 -9.04
CA THR A 80 -16.46 8.34 -9.40
C THR A 80 -16.06 9.81 -9.23
N GLY A 81 -17.00 10.71 -8.89
CA GLY A 81 -16.78 12.15 -8.94
C GLY A 81 -16.77 12.76 -10.35
N ASP A 82 -17.31 12.04 -11.34
CA ASP A 82 -17.33 12.48 -12.75
C ASP A 82 -18.39 13.56 -13.07
N GLY A 83 -19.23 13.92 -12.10
CA GLY A 83 -20.32 14.88 -12.27
C GLY A 83 -21.53 14.30 -12.99
N GLN A 84 -21.63 12.98 -13.14
CA GLN A 84 -22.73 12.27 -13.80
C GLN A 84 -23.61 11.50 -12.80
N GLY A 85 -23.95 12.11 -11.66
CA GLY A 85 -24.91 11.51 -10.72
C GLY A 85 -26.30 11.32 -11.33
N SER A 86 -27.12 10.45 -10.74
CA SER A 86 -28.47 10.12 -11.24
C SER A 86 -29.34 11.36 -11.44
N LEU A 87 -29.24 12.36 -10.56
CA LEU A 87 -30.00 13.61 -10.66
C LEU A 87 -29.52 14.54 -11.78
N VAL A 88 -28.25 14.43 -12.19
CA VAL A 88 -27.74 15.13 -13.38
C VAL A 88 -28.23 14.42 -14.64
N GLN A 89 -28.17 13.08 -14.66
CA GLN A 89 -28.56 12.26 -15.81
C GLN A 89 -30.06 12.35 -16.13
N ASP A 90 -30.91 12.45 -15.11
CA ASP A 90 -32.37 12.59 -15.30
C ASP A 90 -32.82 14.05 -15.52
N GLY A 91 -31.90 15.01 -15.39
CA GLY A 91 -32.11 16.44 -15.61
C GLY A 91 -32.78 17.19 -14.45
N SER A 92 -32.85 16.58 -13.26
CA SER A 92 -33.38 17.21 -12.05
C SER A 92 -32.50 18.35 -11.53
N ILE A 93 -31.18 18.27 -11.76
CA ILE A 93 -30.22 19.33 -11.47
C ILE A 93 -29.36 19.69 -12.70
N PRO A 94 -28.81 20.91 -12.78
CA PRO A 94 -27.94 21.32 -13.89
C PRO A 94 -26.68 20.45 -13.98
N ALA A 95 -26.13 20.35 -15.21
CA ALA A 95 -24.81 19.74 -15.41
C ALA A 95 -23.73 20.50 -14.61
N MET A 96 -22.77 19.74 -14.07
CA MET A 96 -21.71 20.25 -13.22
C MET A 96 -20.32 19.78 -13.68
N PRO A 97 -19.24 20.48 -13.29
CA PRO A 97 -17.88 20.05 -13.62
C PRO A 97 -17.52 18.70 -13.01
N SER A 98 -16.60 18.00 -13.67
CA SER A 98 -16.02 16.74 -13.20
C SER A 98 -14.83 17.01 -12.28
N PHE A 99 -14.70 16.26 -11.19
CA PHE A 99 -13.48 16.27 -10.37
C PHE A 99 -12.33 15.47 -11.01
N LEU A 100 -12.61 14.76 -12.10
CA LEU A 100 -11.60 14.07 -12.92
C LEU A 100 -11.00 15.00 -13.99
N ASP A 101 -11.61 16.16 -14.22
CA ASP A 101 -11.08 17.17 -15.14
C ASP A 101 -9.96 17.96 -14.44
N ALA A 102 -8.72 17.59 -14.74
CA ALA A 102 -7.55 18.20 -14.14
C ALA A 102 -7.48 19.72 -14.37
N ASP A 103 -7.89 20.23 -15.53
CA ASP A 103 -7.84 21.67 -15.79
C ASP A 103 -8.83 22.44 -14.90
N HIS A 104 -10.00 21.84 -14.65
CA HIS A 104 -10.97 22.37 -13.70
C HIS A 104 -10.40 22.40 -12.29
N VAL A 105 -9.95 21.25 -11.76
CA VAL A 105 -9.51 21.15 -10.36
C VAL A 105 -8.26 21.98 -10.09
N ARG A 106 -7.29 21.97 -11.01
CA ARG A 106 -6.03 22.73 -10.85
C ARG A 106 -6.21 24.24 -10.82
N SER A 107 -7.35 24.75 -11.28
CA SER A 107 -7.70 26.17 -11.28
C SER A 107 -8.37 26.65 -10.00
N GLN A 108 -8.70 25.74 -9.08
CA GLN A 108 -9.41 26.00 -7.84
C GLN A 108 -8.49 25.69 -6.64
N THR A 109 -8.78 26.31 -5.49
CA THR A 109 -8.05 26.06 -4.24
C THR A 109 -8.81 25.07 -3.36
N PRO A 110 -8.15 24.26 -2.52
CA PRO A 110 -8.86 23.43 -1.53
C PRO A 110 -9.82 24.22 -0.63
N ALA A 111 -9.49 25.48 -0.30
CA ALA A 111 -10.36 26.36 0.45
C ALA A 111 -11.65 26.72 -0.30
N ASP A 112 -11.61 26.83 -1.65
CA ASP A 112 -12.81 27.04 -2.46
C ASP A 112 -13.76 25.84 -2.35
N TYR A 113 -13.22 24.61 -2.45
CA TYR A 113 -14.02 23.39 -2.27
C TYR A 113 -14.62 23.32 -0.86
N TYR A 114 -13.84 23.58 0.18
CA TYR A 114 -14.33 23.61 1.56
C TYR A 114 -15.44 24.64 1.75
N SER A 115 -15.29 25.85 1.19
CA SER A 115 -16.32 26.90 1.29
C SER A 115 -17.60 26.51 0.55
N ILE A 116 -17.48 25.96 -0.66
CA ILE A 116 -18.65 25.49 -1.43
C ILE A 116 -19.38 24.37 -0.69
N ILE A 117 -18.66 23.43 -0.06
CA ILE A 117 -19.27 22.38 0.77
C ILE A 117 -19.94 23.00 2.00
N THR A 118 -19.29 23.98 2.63
CA THR A 118 -19.77 24.65 3.84
C THR A 118 -21.05 25.42 3.61
N ASP A 119 -21.04 26.31 2.63
CA ASP A 119 -22.09 27.29 2.38
C ASP A 119 -23.12 26.82 1.33
N GLY A 120 -22.78 25.75 0.59
CA GLY A 120 -23.55 25.29 -0.54
C GLY A 120 -23.44 26.23 -1.75
N ASN A 121 -24.17 25.90 -2.81
CA ASN A 121 -24.37 26.75 -3.97
C ASN A 121 -25.82 26.62 -4.42
N ILE A 122 -26.69 27.51 -3.92
CA ILE A 122 -28.13 27.41 -4.15
C ILE A 122 -28.51 27.60 -5.62
N ASP A 123 -27.73 28.37 -6.38
CA ASP A 123 -27.94 28.57 -7.82
C ASP A 123 -27.66 27.28 -8.61
N ALA A 124 -26.75 26.44 -8.09
CA ALA A 124 -26.44 25.11 -8.61
C ALA A 124 -27.21 23.98 -7.90
N LEU A 125 -28.19 24.32 -7.04
CA LEU A 125 -28.97 23.37 -6.23
C LEU A 125 -28.12 22.50 -5.28
N MET A 126 -26.93 22.96 -4.90
CA MET A 126 -26.09 22.30 -3.90
C MET A 126 -26.43 22.84 -2.51
N PRO A 127 -26.90 21.98 -1.57
CA PRO A 127 -27.23 22.42 -0.20
C PRO A 127 -25.97 22.75 0.61
N PRO A 128 -26.09 23.57 1.68
CA PRO A 128 -25.03 23.76 2.66
C PRO A 128 -24.87 22.52 3.55
N TRP A 129 -23.63 22.14 3.87
CA TRP A 129 -23.35 20.96 4.71
C TRP A 129 -22.87 21.32 6.12
N ALA A 130 -22.84 22.60 6.49
CA ALA A 130 -22.38 23.06 7.81
C ALA A 130 -23.18 22.52 9.00
N ASP A 131 -24.45 22.18 8.79
CA ASP A 131 -25.33 21.67 9.84
C ASP A 131 -25.29 20.13 9.93
N GLU A 132 -24.73 19.45 8.93
CA GLU A 132 -24.70 17.97 8.84
C GLU A 132 -23.31 17.38 9.04
N LEU A 133 -22.27 18.07 8.57
CA LEU A 133 -20.88 17.65 8.64
C LEU A 133 -20.07 18.59 9.53
N THR A 134 -19.19 18.02 10.34
CA THR A 134 -18.22 18.79 11.12
C THR A 134 -17.22 19.52 10.21
N GLN A 135 -16.54 20.54 10.73
CA GLN A 135 -15.47 21.22 10.00
C GLN A 135 -14.41 20.25 9.47
N GLN A 136 -14.00 19.26 10.29
CA GLN A 136 -13.03 18.24 9.89
C GLN A 136 -13.53 17.43 8.70
N GLU A 137 -14.75 16.89 8.80
CA GLU A 137 -15.36 16.07 7.76
C GLU A 137 -15.51 16.81 6.42
N ARG A 138 -15.83 18.11 6.46
CA ARG A 138 -15.88 18.95 5.25
C ARG A 138 -14.51 19.16 4.62
N TRP A 139 -13.44 19.27 5.43
CA TRP A 139 -12.07 19.33 4.93
C TRP A 139 -11.60 18.01 4.34
N ASP A 140 -11.95 16.90 4.98
CA ASP A 140 -11.67 15.55 4.47
C ASP A 140 -12.29 15.37 3.08
N VAL A 141 -13.58 15.74 2.91
CA VAL A 141 -14.26 15.68 1.59
C VAL A 141 -13.64 16.65 0.60
N ALA A 142 -13.36 17.90 1.00
CA ALA A 142 -12.80 18.92 0.11
C ALA A 142 -11.47 18.49 -0.50
N LEU A 143 -10.57 17.92 0.31
CA LEU A 143 -9.28 17.44 -0.17
C LEU A 143 -9.36 16.11 -0.90
N TYR A 144 -10.31 15.25 -0.55
CA TYR A 144 -10.59 14.04 -1.31
C TYR A 144 -11.02 14.38 -2.75
N VAL A 145 -12.04 15.24 -2.93
CA VAL A 145 -12.49 15.59 -4.30
C VAL A 145 -11.45 16.41 -5.07
N HIS A 146 -10.61 17.18 -4.36
CA HIS A 146 -9.51 17.93 -4.97
C HIS A 146 -8.36 17.02 -5.44
N SER A 147 -8.20 15.82 -4.87
CA SER A 147 -7.15 14.87 -5.30
C SER A 147 -7.55 14.00 -6.50
N LEU A 148 -8.84 13.89 -6.82
CA LEU A 148 -9.38 12.93 -7.81
C LEU A 148 -8.86 13.09 -9.24
N TRP A 149 -8.29 14.24 -9.59
CA TRP A 149 -7.71 14.44 -10.92
C TRP A 149 -6.37 13.71 -11.11
N ALA A 150 -5.65 13.42 -10.02
CA ALA A 150 -4.34 12.81 -10.05
C ALA A 150 -4.44 11.28 -9.96
N THR A 151 -3.71 10.59 -10.84
CA THR A 151 -3.60 9.12 -10.81
C THR A 151 -2.54 8.64 -9.82
N PRO A 152 -2.63 7.42 -9.27
CA PRO A 152 -1.60 6.83 -8.43
C PRO A 152 -0.22 6.82 -9.10
N GLU A 153 -0.17 6.58 -10.41
CA GLU A 153 1.08 6.59 -11.17
C GLU A 153 1.70 7.99 -11.24
N GLN A 154 0.88 9.03 -11.39
CA GLN A 154 1.36 10.42 -11.34
C GLN A 154 1.85 10.81 -9.95
N ILE A 155 1.18 10.38 -8.89
CA ILE A 155 1.62 10.62 -7.51
C ILE A 155 2.95 9.91 -7.24
N ALA A 156 3.09 8.65 -7.63
CA ALA A 156 4.32 7.88 -7.49
C ALA A 156 5.49 8.50 -8.28
N ARG A 157 5.23 8.95 -9.51
CA ARG A 157 6.22 9.68 -10.32
C ARG A 157 6.62 11.00 -9.65
N GLY A 158 5.66 11.73 -9.11
CA GLY A 158 5.90 12.98 -8.38
C GLY A 158 6.77 12.77 -7.13
N GLN A 159 6.54 11.68 -6.40
CA GLN A 159 7.34 11.31 -5.24
C GLN A 159 8.80 11.09 -5.61
N GLU A 160 9.06 10.28 -6.65
CA GLU A 160 10.42 10.01 -7.12
C GLU A 160 11.17 11.32 -7.44
N LEU A 161 10.50 12.23 -8.15
CA LEU A 161 11.09 13.52 -8.52
C LEU A 161 11.28 14.45 -7.32
N TYR A 162 10.33 14.47 -6.39
CA TYR A 162 10.43 15.25 -5.16
C TYR A 162 11.62 14.79 -4.29
N GLU A 163 11.83 13.48 -4.17
CA GLU A 163 12.95 12.91 -3.42
C GLU A 163 14.31 13.29 -4.02
N ILE A 164 14.37 13.43 -5.35
CA ILE A 164 15.60 13.82 -6.07
C ILE A 164 15.84 15.34 -5.95
N GLU A 165 14.83 16.16 -6.21
CA GLU A 165 15.02 17.60 -6.47
C GLU A 165 14.58 18.52 -5.32
N CYS A 166 13.63 18.08 -4.49
CA CYS A 166 12.94 18.95 -3.52
C CYS A 166 13.36 18.70 -2.06
N LEU A 167 13.81 17.48 -1.74
CA LEU A 167 14.07 17.01 -0.38
C LEU A 167 15.12 17.85 0.36
N GLU A 168 16.18 18.30 -0.32
CA GLU A 168 17.28 19.07 0.30
C GLU A 168 16.80 20.37 0.95
N CYS A 169 15.72 20.98 0.43
CA CYS A 169 15.12 22.19 0.98
C CYS A 169 13.82 21.90 1.74
N HIS A 170 12.88 21.18 1.12
CA HIS A 170 11.53 21.00 1.68
C HIS A 170 11.43 19.87 2.72
N GLY A 171 12.42 18.96 2.78
CA GLY A 171 12.44 17.82 3.69
C GLY A 171 11.50 16.67 3.25
N GLU A 172 11.71 15.48 3.81
CA GLU A 172 10.95 14.27 3.48
C GLU A 172 9.43 14.42 3.69
N LEU A 173 9.03 15.25 4.67
CA LEU A 173 7.63 15.49 5.01
C LEU A 173 7.13 16.85 4.52
N GLY A 174 7.91 17.58 3.71
CA GLY A 174 7.49 18.88 3.18
C GLY A 174 7.47 20.03 4.18
N ARG A 175 8.06 19.85 5.37
CA ARG A 175 8.00 20.84 6.47
C ARG A 175 8.90 22.06 6.28
N GLY A 176 9.69 22.09 5.20
CA GLY A 176 10.69 23.13 5.00
C GLY A 176 11.90 22.98 5.93
N ASP A 177 12.17 21.76 6.40
CA ASP A 177 13.25 21.42 7.33
C ASP A 177 14.40 20.64 6.67
N GLY A 178 14.54 20.77 5.35
CA GLY A 178 15.63 20.17 4.59
C GLY A 178 17.01 20.69 5.05
N PRO A 179 18.06 19.86 4.93
CA PRO A 179 19.39 20.16 5.46
C PRO A 179 19.97 21.49 4.96
N GLU A 180 19.71 21.87 3.71
CA GLU A 180 20.16 23.14 3.10
C GLU A 180 19.50 24.37 3.79
N LEU A 181 18.20 24.29 4.10
CA LEU A 181 17.48 25.38 4.78
C LEU A 181 17.88 25.48 6.25
N VAL A 182 18.09 24.35 6.93
CA VAL A 182 18.57 24.30 8.31
C VAL A 182 19.95 24.94 8.44
N GLU A 183 20.86 24.69 7.49
CA GLU A 183 22.20 25.28 7.51
C GLU A 183 22.19 26.78 7.13
N SER A 184 21.38 27.17 6.15
CA SER A 184 21.31 28.56 5.66
C SER A 184 20.45 29.48 6.53
N GLY A 185 19.57 28.94 7.39
CA GLY A 185 18.62 29.70 8.21
C GLY A 185 17.51 30.37 7.40
N ARG A 186 17.27 29.89 6.17
CA ARG A 186 16.20 30.36 5.28
C ARG A 186 14.91 29.60 5.57
N GLU A 187 13.77 30.23 5.32
CA GLU A 187 12.44 29.63 5.50
C GLU A 187 11.77 29.41 4.13
N THR A 188 10.93 28.37 4.04
CA THR A 188 10.09 28.07 2.90
C THR A 188 8.67 27.70 3.38
N ILE A 189 7.75 27.49 2.44
CA ILE A 189 6.40 27.03 2.74
C ILE A 189 6.43 25.62 3.36
N ASP A 190 5.62 25.39 4.41
CA ASP A 190 5.35 24.06 4.93
C ASP A 190 4.25 23.40 4.08
N LEU A 191 4.66 22.50 3.20
CA LEU A 191 3.76 21.76 2.30
C LEU A 191 2.86 20.78 3.05
N SER A 192 3.20 20.40 4.29
CA SER A 192 2.37 19.55 5.14
C SER A 192 1.32 20.33 5.95
N ASN A 193 1.48 21.65 6.03
CA ASN A 193 0.53 22.50 6.74
C ASN A 193 -0.60 22.94 5.79
N LEU A 194 -1.81 22.46 6.07
CA LEU A 194 -2.98 22.81 5.28
C LEU A 194 -3.24 24.33 5.27
N ALA A 195 -3.00 25.05 6.37
CA ALA A 195 -3.22 26.49 6.40
C ALA A 195 -2.35 27.25 5.39
N ASP A 196 -1.15 26.73 5.10
CA ASP A 196 -0.21 27.34 4.18
C ASP A 196 -0.53 27.00 2.72
N THR A 197 -1.16 25.85 2.46
CA THR A 197 -1.40 25.33 1.10
C THR A 197 -2.84 25.46 0.62
N ALA A 198 -3.82 25.61 1.52
CA ALA A 198 -5.26 25.57 1.21
C ALA A 198 -5.75 26.71 0.30
N THR A 199 -5.05 27.85 0.30
CA THR A 199 -5.41 29.04 -0.48
C THR A 199 -4.66 29.17 -1.80
N LEU A 200 -3.80 28.20 -2.10
CA LEU A 200 -3.04 28.14 -3.33
C LEU A 200 -3.72 27.17 -4.30
N THR A 201 -3.75 27.53 -5.58
CA THR A 201 -4.19 26.61 -6.64
C THR A 201 -3.04 25.69 -7.05
N ASP A 202 -3.34 24.54 -7.65
CA ASP A 202 -2.28 23.65 -8.19
C ASP A 202 -1.51 24.34 -9.32
N ARG A 203 -2.16 25.26 -10.04
CA ARG A 203 -1.48 26.13 -11.00
C ARG A 203 -0.46 27.06 -10.35
N ASN A 204 -0.67 27.50 -9.10
CA ASN A 204 0.35 28.25 -8.38
C ASN A 204 1.57 27.38 -8.06
N PHE A 205 1.36 26.14 -7.62
CA PHE A 205 2.45 25.20 -7.40
C PHE A 205 3.21 24.94 -8.71
N PHE A 206 2.49 24.68 -9.81
CA PHE A 206 3.09 24.46 -11.13
C PHE A 206 4.00 25.63 -11.53
N VAL A 207 3.50 26.86 -11.48
CA VAL A 207 4.29 28.05 -11.88
C VAL A 207 5.51 28.23 -10.97
N ASN A 208 5.36 28.01 -9.66
CA ASN A 208 6.48 28.12 -8.72
C ASN A 208 7.58 27.07 -8.97
N ILE A 209 7.21 25.86 -9.39
CA ILE A 209 8.17 24.80 -9.73
C ILE A 209 8.79 25.05 -11.11
N ASP A 210 7.97 25.42 -12.09
CA ASP A 210 8.39 25.65 -13.48
C ASP A 210 9.34 26.86 -13.59
N GLU A 211 8.95 28.00 -13.02
CA GLU A 211 9.68 29.27 -13.14
C GLU A 211 10.63 29.55 -11.96
N GLY A 212 10.52 28.79 -10.87
CA GLY A 212 11.24 29.05 -9.62
C GLY A 212 10.72 30.26 -8.85
N ILE A 213 11.29 30.50 -7.66
CA ILE A 213 10.95 31.65 -6.80
C ILE A 213 12.22 32.44 -6.48
N GLY A 214 12.62 33.31 -7.42
CA GLY A 214 13.78 34.19 -7.26
C GLY A 214 15.07 33.42 -6.93
N GLU A 215 15.84 33.90 -5.96
CA GLU A 215 17.03 33.18 -5.46
C GLU A 215 16.67 32.07 -4.46
N ASN A 216 15.39 31.91 -4.13
CA ASN A 216 14.96 31.03 -3.04
C ASN A 216 14.62 29.61 -3.48
N MET A 217 14.05 29.45 -4.67
CA MET A 217 13.70 28.16 -5.27
C MET A 217 14.15 28.16 -6.73
N PRO A 218 14.97 27.19 -7.17
CA PRO A 218 15.40 27.10 -8.57
C PRO A 218 14.21 26.81 -9.49
N ALA A 219 14.37 27.13 -10.77
CA ALA A 219 13.40 26.83 -11.82
C ALA A 219 13.66 25.44 -12.39
N PHE A 220 12.63 24.61 -12.51
CA PHE A 220 12.73 23.23 -12.99
C PHE A 220 12.13 23.03 -14.40
N GLY A 221 11.49 24.06 -14.97
CA GLY A 221 10.82 24.01 -16.27
C GLY A 221 11.74 23.75 -17.48
N GLU A 222 13.05 23.98 -17.34
CA GLU A 222 14.03 23.67 -18.40
C GLU A 222 14.49 22.20 -18.36
N ASP A 223 14.42 21.55 -17.20
CA ASP A 223 14.95 20.21 -16.97
C ASP A 223 13.87 19.12 -16.99
N TYR A 224 12.62 19.48 -16.71
CA TYR A 224 11.49 18.56 -16.60
C TYR A 224 10.34 18.90 -17.55
N SER A 225 9.60 17.87 -17.96
CA SER A 225 8.39 18.07 -18.76
C SER A 225 7.27 18.69 -17.91
N ALA A 226 6.29 19.34 -18.56
CA ALA A 226 5.11 19.81 -17.86
C ALA A 226 4.34 18.67 -17.15
N GLU A 227 4.37 17.46 -17.69
CA GLU A 227 3.75 16.27 -17.07
C GLU A 227 4.48 15.87 -15.78
N ASP A 228 5.81 15.91 -15.77
CA ASP A 228 6.62 15.68 -14.58
C ASP A 228 6.37 16.76 -13.50
N ILE A 229 6.26 18.03 -13.90
CA ILE A 229 5.94 19.11 -12.95
C ILE A 229 4.54 18.91 -12.35
N TRP A 230 3.54 18.55 -13.17
CA TRP A 230 2.22 18.21 -12.64
C TRP A 230 2.23 16.99 -11.71
N ALA A 231 3.10 16.01 -11.95
CA ALA A 231 3.30 14.88 -11.05
C ALA A 231 3.87 15.35 -9.69
N ILE A 232 4.87 16.23 -9.69
CA ILE A 232 5.42 16.84 -8.46
C ILE A 232 4.34 17.62 -7.71
N VAL A 233 3.47 18.37 -8.42
CA VAL A 233 2.34 19.07 -7.81
C VAL A 233 1.36 18.10 -7.15
N ALA A 234 1.01 17.00 -7.83
CA ALA A 234 0.12 15.98 -7.31
C ALA A 234 0.67 15.36 -6.01
N TYR A 235 1.96 14.99 -6.00
CA TYR A 235 2.62 14.49 -4.79
C TYR A 235 2.73 15.56 -3.69
N SER A 236 3.05 16.81 -4.03
CA SER A 236 3.16 17.88 -3.03
C SER A 236 1.85 18.10 -2.27
N ARG A 237 0.70 17.85 -2.91
CA ARG A 237 -0.62 17.89 -2.26
C ARG A 237 -0.86 16.75 -1.28
N THR A 238 -0.21 15.61 -1.47
CA THR A 238 -0.36 14.47 -0.54
C THR A 238 0.31 14.72 0.81
N LEU A 239 1.25 15.68 0.89
CA LEU A 239 1.98 15.99 2.12
C LEU A 239 1.09 16.65 3.19
N ALA A 240 -0.02 17.29 2.80
CA ALA A 240 -0.96 17.96 3.70
C ALA A 240 -2.12 17.08 4.18
N VAL A 241 -2.13 15.78 3.84
CA VAL A 241 -3.22 14.84 4.13
C VAL A 241 -2.69 13.51 4.67
N THR A 242 -3.58 12.71 5.27
CA THR A 242 -3.31 11.31 5.61
C THR A 242 -4.07 10.37 4.69
N ASN A 243 -3.60 9.12 4.59
CA ASN A 243 -4.16 8.09 3.71
C ASN A 243 -4.24 8.58 2.25
N ALA A 244 -3.18 9.22 1.76
CA ALA A 244 -3.13 9.79 0.42
C ALA A 244 -3.24 8.73 -0.69
N GLU A 245 -2.95 7.47 -0.36
CA GLU A 245 -3.18 6.30 -1.18
C GLU A 245 -4.66 5.93 -1.34
N ALA A 246 -5.57 6.60 -0.61
CA ALA A 246 -7.01 6.45 -0.77
C ALA A 246 -7.39 6.88 -2.19
N SER A 247 -7.39 5.90 -3.09
CA SER A 247 -7.76 6.08 -4.48
C SER A 247 -9.27 6.13 -4.64
N ARG A 248 -9.71 6.68 -5.78
CA ARG A 248 -11.10 6.55 -6.24
C ARG A 248 -11.60 5.10 -6.16
N ASP A 249 -10.75 4.15 -6.51
CA ASP A 249 -11.13 2.74 -6.57
C ASP A 249 -11.28 2.16 -5.15
N GLU A 250 -10.43 2.55 -4.19
CA GLU A 250 -10.59 2.21 -2.77
C GLU A 250 -11.85 2.84 -2.15
N ALA A 251 -12.16 4.08 -2.52
CA ALA A 251 -13.38 4.77 -2.08
C ALA A 251 -14.66 4.08 -2.60
N ILE A 252 -14.66 3.66 -3.87
CA ILE A 252 -15.76 2.90 -4.48
C ILE A 252 -15.90 1.55 -3.78
N ARG A 253 -14.80 0.86 -3.52
CA ARG A 253 -14.79 -0.40 -2.76
C ARG A 253 -15.52 -0.22 -1.42
N LEU A 254 -15.12 0.74 -0.60
CA LEU A 254 -15.72 0.94 0.73
C LEU A 254 -17.18 1.35 0.70
N ALA A 255 -17.62 2.09 -0.32
CA ALA A 255 -19.01 2.47 -0.51
C ALA A 255 -19.93 1.26 -0.74
N GLN A 256 -19.39 0.23 -1.40
CA GLN A 256 -20.11 -0.99 -1.72
C GLN A 256 -20.15 -1.99 -0.55
N ALA A 257 -19.32 -1.77 0.48
CA ALA A 257 -19.29 -2.59 1.68
C ALA A 257 -20.59 -2.41 2.51
N GLY A 258 -21.42 -3.44 2.54
CA GLY A 258 -22.68 -3.48 3.31
C GLY A 258 -23.96 -3.37 2.48
N GLU A 259 -23.86 -3.20 1.17
CA GLU A 259 -24.99 -3.42 0.27
C GLU A 259 -25.35 -4.92 0.19
N THR A 260 -26.56 -5.24 -0.27
CA THR A 260 -26.90 -6.62 -0.64
C THR A 260 -27.26 -6.70 -2.11
N THR A 261 -26.92 -7.81 -2.76
CA THR A 261 -27.27 -8.08 -4.15
C THR A 261 -27.89 -9.46 -4.31
N THR A 262 -28.34 -9.74 -5.54
CA THR A 262 -28.76 -11.08 -5.95
C THR A 262 -27.66 -11.70 -6.81
N ILE A 263 -27.17 -12.88 -6.42
CA ILE A 263 -26.32 -13.71 -7.28
C ILE A 263 -27.20 -14.73 -7.99
N SER A 264 -27.04 -14.89 -9.29
CA SER A 264 -27.76 -15.90 -10.06
C SER A 264 -26.85 -16.64 -11.01
N GLY A 265 -27.33 -17.72 -11.63
CA GLY A 265 -26.53 -18.44 -12.60
C GLY A 265 -27.21 -19.69 -13.12
N MET A 266 -26.52 -20.38 -14.02
CA MET A 266 -26.96 -21.63 -14.63
C MET A 266 -25.96 -22.74 -14.31
N ILE A 267 -26.49 -23.87 -13.85
CA ILE A 267 -25.75 -25.13 -13.81
C ILE A 267 -25.96 -25.84 -15.14
N ARG A 268 -24.88 -26.34 -15.75
CA ARG A 268 -24.94 -27.05 -17.04
C ARG A 268 -24.08 -28.31 -17.01
N MET A 269 -24.45 -29.31 -17.80
CA MET A 269 -23.56 -30.44 -18.08
C MET A 269 -22.64 -30.09 -19.24
N GLY A 270 -21.33 -30.22 -19.04
CA GLY A 270 -20.32 -30.12 -20.10
C GLY A 270 -20.12 -31.42 -20.87
N SER A 271 -20.37 -32.57 -20.23
CA SER A 271 -20.22 -33.88 -20.86
C SER A 271 -21.39 -34.22 -21.79
N ALA A 272 -21.07 -34.63 -23.02
CA ALA A 272 -22.04 -34.96 -24.05
C ALA A 272 -22.94 -36.12 -23.62
N GLY A 273 -24.26 -35.91 -23.78
CA GLY A 273 -25.28 -36.90 -23.46
C GLY A 273 -25.59 -37.03 -21.96
N ALA A 274 -24.90 -36.31 -21.08
CA ALA A 274 -25.24 -36.25 -19.67
C ALA A 274 -26.43 -35.32 -19.41
N THR A 275 -27.22 -35.62 -18.37
CA THR A 275 -28.40 -34.83 -17.99
C THR A 275 -28.29 -34.40 -16.54
N LEU A 276 -28.61 -33.14 -16.26
CA LEU A 276 -28.65 -32.63 -14.90
C LEU A 276 -29.67 -33.40 -14.04
N PRO A 277 -29.38 -33.62 -12.74
CA PRO A 277 -30.37 -34.11 -11.79
C PRO A 277 -31.58 -33.17 -11.71
N THR A 278 -32.75 -33.70 -11.37
CA THR A 278 -33.99 -32.92 -11.27
C THR A 278 -34.03 -31.97 -10.06
N SER A 279 -33.14 -32.16 -9.08
CA SER A 279 -33.00 -31.34 -7.89
C SER A 279 -31.57 -31.46 -7.38
N MET A 280 -30.94 -30.35 -7.04
CA MET A 280 -29.61 -30.26 -6.47
C MET A 280 -29.54 -29.01 -5.59
N ASP A 281 -28.86 -29.10 -4.46
CA ASP A 281 -28.59 -27.92 -3.63
C ASP A 281 -27.37 -27.19 -4.18
N VAL A 282 -27.56 -25.91 -4.48
CA VAL A 282 -26.52 -24.99 -4.92
C VAL A 282 -26.08 -24.17 -3.72
N ASN A 283 -24.78 -24.14 -3.47
CA ASN A 283 -24.23 -23.47 -2.29
C ASN A 283 -23.37 -22.30 -2.73
N LEU A 284 -23.58 -21.15 -2.11
CA LEU A 284 -22.72 -19.99 -2.24
C LEU A 284 -21.86 -19.91 -0.98
N ARG A 285 -20.55 -19.83 -1.15
CA ARG A 285 -19.58 -19.55 -0.10
C ARG A 285 -19.04 -18.13 -0.30
N TYR A 286 -19.01 -17.34 0.76
CA TYR A 286 -18.42 -16.00 0.72
C TYR A 286 -17.74 -15.59 2.02
N GLY A 287 -16.77 -14.69 1.94
CA GLY A 287 -16.05 -14.17 3.11
C GLY A 287 -14.59 -13.85 2.81
N ALA A 288 -13.94 -13.13 3.72
CA ALA A 288 -12.51 -12.84 3.69
C ALA A 288 -11.71 -13.90 4.46
N GLN A 289 -10.43 -14.10 4.10
CA GLN A 289 -9.56 -15.12 4.72
C GLN A 289 -9.42 -14.97 6.25
N ASP A 290 -9.58 -13.75 6.77
CA ASP A 290 -9.37 -13.33 8.16
C ASP A 290 -10.68 -13.10 8.94
N VAL A 291 -11.77 -12.73 8.27
CA VAL A 291 -13.08 -12.44 8.89
C VAL A 291 -13.98 -13.67 9.00
N GLY A 292 -13.65 -14.76 8.30
CA GLY A 292 -14.36 -16.03 8.35
C GLY A 292 -15.36 -16.22 7.21
N VAL A 293 -15.73 -17.48 6.98
CA VAL A 293 -16.50 -17.92 5.81
C VAL A 293 -17.97 -18.08 6.17
N GLN A 294 -18.85 -17.50 5.35
CA GLN A 294 -20.29 -17.68 5.39
C GLN A 294 -20.77 -18.53 4.22
N SER A 295 -21.97 -19.10 4.35
CA SER A 295 -22.56 -19.93 3.30
C SER A 295 -24.07 -19.77 3.21
N MET A 296 -24.58 -19.75 1.99
CA MET A 296 -26.00 -19.82 1.66
C MET A 296 -26.27 -21.05 0.78
N SER A 297 -27.48 -21.59 0.85
CA SER A 297 -27.87 -22.76 0.06
C SER A 297 -29.27 -22.56 -0.51
N VAL A 298 -29.43 -22.83 -1.81
CA VAL A 298 -30.70 -22.71 -2.53
C VAL A 298 -30.88 -23.90 -3.48
N PRO A 299 -32.11 -24.35 -3.73
CA PRO A 299 -32.35 -25.42 -4.70
C PRO A 299 -32.18 -24.92 -6.14
N MET A 300 -31.53 -25.73 -6.97
CA MET A 300 -31.51 -25.57 -8.42
C MET A 300 -32.91 -25.80 -9.00
N GLN A 301 -33.32 -24.98 -9.97
CA GLN A 301 -34.56 -25.13 -10.72
C GLN A 301 -34.43 -26.22 -11.82
N PRO A 302 -35.55 -26.75 -12.35
CA PRO A 302 -35.50 -27.82 -13.35
C PRO A 302 -34.82 -27.43 -14.68
N ASP A 303 -34.70 -26.14 -14.97
CA ASP A 303 -33.98 -25.61 -16.13
C ASP A 303 -32.47 -25.40 -15.88
N GLY A 304 -32.00 -25.69 -14.66
CA GLY A 304 -30.61 -25.51 -14.24
C GLY A 304 -30.33 -24.16 -13.59
N SER A 305 -31.30 -23.24 -13.54
CA SER A 305 -31.13 -21.92 -12.94
C SER A 305 -31.08 -21.98 -11.40
N TYR A 306 -30.41 -21.02 -10.78
CA TYR A 306 -30.46 -20.79 -9.34
C TYR A 306 -30.31 -19.29 -9.02
N SER A 307 -30.72 -18.89 -7.81
CA SER A 307 -30.60 -17.50 -7.37
C SER A 307 -30.51 -17.39 -5.85
N PHE A 308 -29.50 -16.67 -5.37
CA PHE A 308 -29.30 -16.26 -3.99
C PHE A 308 -29.70 -14.79 -3.85
N ALA A 309 -30.72 -14.50 -3.05
CA ALA A 309 -31.12 -13.13 -2.72
C ALA A 309 -30.40 -12.63 -1.46
N ASP A 310 -30.34 -11.31 -1.28
CA ASP A 310 -29.81 -10.66 -0.09
C ASP A 310 -28.36 -11.06 0.27
N VAL A 311 -27.53 -11.28 -0.75
CA VAL A 311 -26.11 -11.61 -0.58
C VAL A 311 -25.36 -10.33 -0.19
N PRO A 312 -24.73 -10.25 1.00
CA PRO A 312 -23.94 -9.10 1.40
C PRO A 312 -22.80 -8.89 0.41
N VAL A 313 -22.61 -7.65 -0.04
CA VAL A 313 -21.49 -7.21 -0.87
C VAL A 313 -20.43 -6.63 0.04
N ALA A 314 -19.21 -7.14 -0.08
CA ALA A 314 -18.04 -6.48 0.47
C ALA A 314 -16.82 -6.74 -0.44
N PRO A 315 -16.05 -5.71 -0.80
CA PRO A 315 -14.95 -5.82 -1.76
C PRO A 315 -13.87 -6.82 -1.38
N GLU A 316 -13.66 -7.02 -0.07
CA GLU A 316 -12.68 -7.93 0.48
C GLU A 316 -13.13 -9.40 0.49
N GLN A 317 -14.37 -9.68 0.07
CA GLN A 317 -14.93 -11.03 0.05
C GLN A 317 -14.81 -11.68 -1.32
N ASP A 318 -14.48 -12.96 -1.31
CA ASP A 318 -14.55 -13.82 -2.49
C ASP A 318 -15.88 -14.57 -2.50
N TYR A 319 -16.55 -14.62 -3.65
CA TYR A 319 -17.82 -15.33 -3.84
C TYR A 319 -17.60 -16.54 -4.73
N VAL A 320 -17.98 -17.71 -4.22
CA VAL A 320 -17.76 -18.98 -4.91
C VAL A 320 -19.02 -19.83 -4.83
N VAL A 321 -19.52 -20.27 -5.99
CA VAL A 321 -20.62 -21.21 -6.05
C VAL A 321 -20.08 -22.62 -6.17
N TYR A 322 -20.63 -23.54 -5.39
CA TYR A 322 -20.26 -24.94 -5.45
C TYR A 322 -21.46 -25.87 -5.31
N VAL A 323 -21.33 -27.03 -5.94
CA VAL A 323 -22.28 -28.13 -5.82
C VAL A 323 -21.55 -29.44 -5.58
N THR A 324 -22.24 -30.39 -4.96
CA THR A 324 -21.78 -31.78 -4.91
C THR A 324 -22.55 -32.60 -5.93
N TYR A 325 -21.84 -33.17 -6.90
CA TYR A 325 -22.39 -34.03 -7.95
C TYR A 325 -21.58 -35.32 -8.02
N ASN A 326 -22.25 -36.48 -7.96
CA ASN A 326 -21.62 -37.81 -7.92
C ASN A 326 -20.50 -37.92 -6.86
N GLU A 327 -20.77 -37.43 -5.64
CA GLU A 327 -19.81 -37.42 -4.52
C GLU A 327 -18.57 -36.52 -4.72
N GLN A 328 -18.57 -35.71 -5.77
CA GLN A 328 -17.50 -34.77 -6.07
C GLN A 328 -17.96 -33.32 -5.96
N PHE A 329 -17.07 -32.44 -5.48
CA PHE A 329 -17.28 -31.01 -5.45
C PHE A 329 -16.92 -30.38 -6.79
N PHE A 330 -17.86 -29.59 -7.33
CA PHE A 330 -17.63 -28.68 -8.44
C PHE A 330 -17.71 -27.27 -7.90
N ILE A 331 -16.70 -26.47 -8.21
CA ILE A 331 -16.52 -25.12 -7.70
C ILE A 331 -16.43 -24.19 -8.92
N SER A 332 -17.12 -23.05 -8.86
CA SER A 332 -17.05 -22.02 -9.89
C SER A 332 -15.72 -21.29 -9.86
N ASP A 333 -15.47 -20.47 -10.87
CA ASP A 333 -14.47 -19.42 -10.74
C ASP A 333 -14.82 -18.51 -9.54
N VAL A 334 -13.78 -17.96 -8.92
CA VAL A 334 -13.93 -17.01 -7.83
C VAL A 334 -14.40 -15.69 -8.43
N LEU A 335 -15.53 -15.18 -7.94
CA LEU A 335 -15.99 -13.83 -8.25
C LEU A 335 -15.55 -12.89 -7.11
N PRO A 336 -14.59 -11.98 -7.36
CA PRO A 336 -14.17 -11.02 -6.34
C PRO A 336 -15.30 -10.03 -6.00
N GLY A 337 -15.35 -9.57 -4.75
CA GLY A 337 -16.43 -8.71 -4.26
C GLY A 337 -16.54 -7.35 -4.94
N ASP A 338 -15.43 -6.80 -5.43
CA ASP A 338 -15.41 -5.55 -6.21
C ASP A 338 -16.07 -5.70 -7.61
N GLN A 339 -16.14 -6.92 -8.14
CA GLN A 339 -16.82 -7.23 -9.41
C GLN A 339 -18.29 -7.57 -9.23
N LEU A 340 -18.72 -7.94 -8.03
CA LEU A 340 -20.05 -8.50 -7.76
C LEU A 340 -21.22 -7.56 -8.11
N LEU A 341 -21.01 -6.24 -8.07
CA LEU A 341 -22.03 -5.25 -8.47
C LEU A 341 -22.07 -4.98 -9.97
N VAL A 342 -21.00 -5.33 -10.70
CA VAL A 342 -20.90 -5.19 -12.15
C VAL A 342 -21.40 -6.46 -12.84
N GLU A 343 -21.01 -7.62 -12.31
CA GLU A 343 -21.36 -8.94 -12.79
C GLU A 343 -21.78 -9.83 -11.62
N ASN A 344 -23.07 -10.14 -11.54
CA ASN A 344 -23.66 -10.95 -10.46
C ASN A 344 -24.16 -12.32 -10.97
N THR A 345 -23.58 -12.79 -12.07
CA THR A 345 -23.90 -14.08 -12.68
C THR A 345 -22.71 -15.03 -12.54
N ILE A 346 -22.93 -16.20 -11.94
CA ILE A 346 -21.90 -17.24 -11.79
C ILE A 346 -22.42 -18.51 -12.44
N ASP A 347 -21.92 -18.87 -13.62
CA ASP A 347 -22.28 -20.15 -14.23
C ASP A 347 -21.38 -21.27 -13.70
N LEU A 348 -21.92 -22.49 -13.59
CA LEU A 348 -21.17 -23.67 -13.15
C LEU A 348 -21.38 -24.82 -14.12
N THR A 349 -20.29 -25.40 -14.62
CA THR A 349 -20.33 -26.55 -15.51
C THR A 349 -19.91 -27.81 -14.77
N LEU A 350 -20.76 -28.83 -14.81
CA LEU A 350 -20.51 -30.14 -14.25
C LEU A 350 -20.06 -31.11 -15.33
N TYR A 351 -19.16 -32.01 -14.97
CA TYR A 351 -18.60 -32.99 -15.87
C TYR A 351 -18.79 -34.40 -15.30
N GLU A 352 -19.04 -35.35 -16.19
CA GLU A 352 -18.86 -36.76 -15.88
C GLU A 352 -17.36 -37.08 -15.77
N THR A 353 -17.02 -38.14 -15.05
CA THR A 353 -15.61 -38.54 -14.84
C THR A 353 -15.14 -39.53 -15.90
N THR A 354 -13.84 -39.49 -16.21
CA THR A 354 -13.13 -40.52 -16.99
C THR A 354 -11.78 -40.86 -16.31
N ASP A 355 -11.37 -42.11 -16.41
CA ASP A 355 -10.05 -42.61 -15.98
C ASP A 355 -9.13 -42.94 -17.18
N ASP A 356 -9.55 -42.58 -18.40
CA ASP A 356 -8.79 -42.81 -19.62
C ASP A 356 -7.60 -41.84 -19.69
N THR A 357 -6.40 -42.31 -19.38
CA THR A 357 -5.18 -41.49 -19.39
C THR A 357 -4.82 -40.96 -20.77
N SER A 358 -5.38 -41.51 -21.85
CA SER A 358 -5.09 -41.05 -23.22
C SER A 358 -5.66 -39.67 -23.55
N VAL A 359 -6.57 -39.16 -22.72
CA VAL A 359 -7.15 -37.81 -22.86
C VAL A 359 -6.24 -36.72 -22.31
N ILE A 360 -5.19 -37.08 -21.55
CA ILE A 360 -4.26 -36.14 -20.93
C ILE A 360 -2.97 -36.04 -21.74
N SER A 361 -2.59 -34.81 -22.04
CA SER A 361 -1.29 -34.45 -22.63
C SER A 361 -0.67 -33.24 -21.95
N VAL A 362 0.61 -32.98 -22.22
CA VAL A 362 1.31 -31.76 -21.81
C VAL A 362 1.57 -30.92 -23.06
N ASN A 363 1.05 -29.70 -23.10
CA ASN A 363 1.22 -28.82 -24.27
C ASN A 363 2.22 -27.66 -24.02
N GLN A 364 2.59 -27.38 -22.76
CA GLN A 364 3.57 -26.36 -22.44
C GLN A 364 4.35 -26.68 -21.16
N ILE A 365 5.65 -26.42 -21.17
CA ILE A 365 6.51 -26.46 -19.98
C ILE A 365 7.38 -25.21 -19.95
N ASP A 366 7.20 -24.36 -18.95
CA ASP A 366 8.06 -23.21 -18.69
C ASP A 366 8.87 -23.45 -17.42
N THR A 367 10.20 -23.41 -17.52
CA THR A 367 11.10 -23.61 -16.38
C THR A 367 11.99 -22.40 -16.20
N THR A 368 11.91 -21.73 -15.06
CA THR A 368 12.89 -20.71 -14.66
C THR A 368 13.91 -21.34 -13.72
N ILE A 369 15.19 -21.09 -13.99
CA ILE A 369 16.32 -21.60 -13.24
C ILE A 369 17.05 -20.39 -12.69
N ALA A 370 17.13 -20.31 -11.37
CA ALA A 370 17.80 -19.23 -10.67
C ALA A 370 18.71 -19.77 -9.56
N ARG A 371 19.68 -18.96 -9.15
CA ARG A 371 20.40 -19.25 -7.90
C ARG A 371 19.45 -19.16 -6.72
N ASP A 372 19.66 -20.05 -5.77
CA ASP A 372 18.96 -19.96 -4.49
C ASP A 372 19.32 -18.65 -3.78
N GLN A 373 18.33 -17.78 -3.59
CA GLN A 373 18.42 -16.59 -2.71
C GLN A 373 17.69 -16.82 -1.39
N LEU A 374 17.09 -18.00 -1.19
CA LEU A 374 16.40 -18.32 0.05
C LEU A 374 17.47 -18.60 1.12
N ASP A 375 17.42 -17.84 2.20
CA ASP A 375 18.31 -17.95 3.36
C ASP A 375 17.93 -19.20 4.20
N VAL A 376 18.02 -20.38 3.58
CA VAL A 376 17.73 -21.66 4.22
C VAL A 376 19.06 -22.24 4.69
N GLY A 377 19.32 -22.15 6.00
CA GLY A 377 20.63 -22.38 6.63
C GLY A 377 21.25 -23.78 6.53
N GLU A 378 20.78 -24.66 5.63
CA GLU A 378 21.28 -26.04 5.47
C GLU A 378 21.47 -26.50 4.01
N LEU A 379 21.10 -25.72 2.99
CA LEU A 379 21.31 -26.11 1.58
C LEU A 379 22.68 -25.63 1.08
N THR A 380 23.45 -26.53 0.46
CA THR A 380 24.71 -26.22 -0.25
C THR A 380 24.44 -25.38 -1.51
N SER A 381 25.50 -24.92 -2.20
CA SER A 381 25.38 -24.31 -3.54
C SER A 381 24.46 -25.12 -4.45
N GLY A 382 23.47 -24.47 -5.05
CA GLY A 382 22.52 -25.13 -5.93
C GLY A 382 21.66 -24.16 -6.73
N LEU A 383 20.74 -24.75 -7.49
CA LEU A 383 19.82 -24.04 -8.38
C LEU A 383 18.38 -24.36 -7.97
N VAL A 384 17.55 -23.33 -8.02
CA VAL A 384 16.11 -23.42 -7.84
C VAL A 384 15.45 -23.42 -9.20
N PHE A 385 14.60 -24.41 -9.43
CA PHE A 385 13.81 -24.58 -10.63
C PHE A 385 12.37 -24.25 -10.28
N ASN A 386 11.81 -23.18 -10.84
CA ASN A 386 10.36 -22.95 -10.82
C ASN A 386 9.80 -23.37 -12.18
N GLN A 387 9.02 -24.44 -12.17
CA GLN A 387 8.46 -25.05 -13.37
C GLN A 387 6.94 -24.91 -13.37
N ARG A 388 6.38 -24.43 -14.48
CA ARG A 388 4.95 -24.45 -14.78
C ARG A 388 4.72 -25.46 -15.90
N ILE A 389 3.87 -26.45 -15.64
CA ILE A 389 3.50 -27.50 -16.59
C ILE A 389 2.03 -27.33 -16.91
N ARG A 390 1.71 -27.15 -18.19
CA ARG A 390 0.34 -27.07 -18.66
C ARG A 390 -0.11 -28.43 -19.18
N PHE A 391 -1.08 -29.01 -18.48
CA PHE A 391 -1.77 -30.21 -18.89
C PHE A 391 -2.99 -29.83 -19.71
N THR A 392 -3.33 -30.66 -20.69
CA THR A 392 -4.57 -30.55 -21.46
C THR A 392 -5.38 -31.83 -21.29
N ASN A 393 -6.67 -31.68 -21.00
CA ASN A 393 -7.66 -32.73 -21.09
C ASN A 393 -8.53 -32.51 -22.33
N ASP A 394 -8.31 -33.34 -23.35
CA ASP A 394 -8.97 -33.23 -24.67
C ASP A 394 -10.37 -33.88 -24.70
N SER A 395 -10.85 -34.40 -23.58
CA SER A 395 -12.20 -34.98 -23.48
C SER A 395 -13.23 -33.95 -23.01
N ASP A 396 -14.51 -34.34 -23.06
CA ASP A 396 -15.62 -33.58 -22.47
C ASP A 396 -15.93 -34.02 -21.02
N ARG A 397 -15.03 -34.79 -20.42
CA ARG A 397 -15.15 -35.38 -19.08
C ARG A 397 -14.00 -34.91 -18.22
N GLN A 398 -14.23 -34.74 -16.93
CA GLN A 398 -13.12 -34.49 -16.02
C GLN A 398 -12.33 -35.78 -15.82
N PHE A 399 -11.01 -35.68 -15.85
CA PHE A 399 -10.13 -36.81 -15.68
C PHE A 399 -9.78 -37.00 -14.21
N SER A 400 -9.90 -38.23 -13.73
CA SER A 400 -9.58 -38.60 -12.36
C SER A 400 -9.30 -40.10 -12.27
N LEU A 401 -8.28 -40.48 -11.52
CA LEU A 401 -7.98 -41.87 -11.20
C LEU A 401 -8.33 -42.17 -9.75
N THR A 402 -8.64 -43.43 -9.51
CA THR A 402 -8.90 -43.93 -8.15
C THR A 402 -7.70 -44.73 -7.67
N ALA A 403 -7.10 -44.32 -6.56
CA ALA A 403 -6.03 -45.07 -5.91
C ALA A 403 -6.48 -45.61 -4.54
N PRO A 404 -6.16 -46.87 -4.21
CA PRO A 404 -6.35 -47.36 -2.86
C PRO A 404 -5.42 -46.61 -1.90
N THR A 405 -5.96 -46.00 -0.84
CA THR A 405 -5.14 -45.42 0.25
C THR A 405 -4.82 -46.47 1.31
N GLU A 406 -3.79 -46.22 2.12
CA GLU A 406 -3.36 -47.12 3.21
C GLU A 406 -4.47 -47.38 4.26
N SER A 407 -5.47 -46.50 4.36
CA SER A 407 -6.62 -46.64 5.26
C SER A 407 -7.77 -47.48 4.67
N GLY A 408 -7.62 -47.99 3.44
CA GLY A 408 -8.67 -48.72 2.74
C GLY A 408 -9.76 -47.83 2.13
N VAL A 409 -9.63 -46.51 2.23
CA VAL A 409 -10.48 -45.53 1.54
C VAL A 409 -9.94 -45.34 0.13
N GLN A 410 -10.80 -45.26 -0.88
CA GLN A 410 -10.38 -44.88 -2.22
C GLN A 410 -10.07 -43.38 -2.25
N GLY A 411 -8.83 -43.02 -2.53
CA GLY A 411 -8.39 -41.64 -2.70
C GLY A 411 -8.43 -41.26 -4.17
N VAL A 412 -8.74 -40.00 -4.45
CA VAL A 412 -8.65 -39.44 -5.80
C VAL A 412 -7.21 -39.02 -6.07
N VAL A 413 -6.66 -39.50 -7.19
CA VAL A 413 -5.37 -39.05 -7.73
C VAL A 413 -5.57 -38.77 -9.21
N SER A 414 -5.03 -37.68 -9.72
CA SER A 414 -5.23 -37.31 -11.12
C SER A 414 -3.91 -37.32 -11.87
N LEU A 415 -2.94 -36.49 -11.47
CA LEU A 415 -1.68 -36.38 -12.19
C LEU A 415 -0.50 -36.96 -11.40
N LEU A 416 0.38 -37.68 -12.09
CA LEU A 416 1.68 -38.09 -11.59
C LEU A 416 2.77 -37.27 -12.28
N ILE A 417 3.45 -36.41 -11.53
CA ILE A 417 4.53 -35.54 -12.02
C ILE A 417 5.84 -36.08 -11.48
N GLN A 418 6.77 -36.40 -12.37
CA GLN A 418 8.08 -36.90 -12.00
C GLN A 418 9.10 -35.77 -12.03
N LEU A 419 9.91 -35.69 -10.99
CA LEU A 419 10.98 -34.71 -10.81
C LEU A 419 12.31 -35.31 -11.26
N PRO A 420 13.29 -34.47 -11.65
CA PRO A 420 14.64 -34.94 -11.90
C PRO A 420 15.23 -35.67 -10.68
N PRO A 421 16.04 -36.72 -10.87
CA PRO A 421 16.73 -37.40 -9.77
C PRO A 421 17.55 -36.42 -8.92
N GLY A 422 17.42 -36.55 -7.59
CA GLY A 422 18.10 -35.66 -6.64
C GLY A 422 17.37 -34.35 -6.34
N ALA A 423 16.21 -34.10 -6.97
CA ALA A 423 15.39 -32.93 -6.68
C ALA A 423 14.86 -32.97 -5.25
N ILE A 424 14.97 -31.84 -4.57
CA ILE A 424 14.33 -31.57 -3.28
C ILE A 424 13.16 -30.63 -3.54
N LEU A 425 11.94 -31.10 -3.31
CA LEU A 425 10.75 -30.27 -3.53
C LEU A 425 10.75 -29.07 -2.56
N LEU A 426 10.54 -27.87 -3.09
CA LEU A 426 10.42 -26.62 -2.33
C LEU A 426 8.98 -26.10 -2.30
N SER A 427 8.21 -26.34 -3.37
CA SER A 427 6.80 -25.95 -3.45
C SER A 427 6.04 -26.89 -4.40
N PRO A 428 4.81 -27.28 -4.07
CA PRO A 428 4.09 -26.96 -2.84
C PRO A 428 4.45 -27.90 -1.67
N LEU A 429 4.66 -27.37 -0.46
CA LEU A 429 4.96 -28.17 0.74
C LEU A 429 3.75 -28.41 1.67
N ASN A 430 2.72 -27.57 1.59
CA ASN A 430 1.54 -27.62 2.47
C ASN A 430 0.22 -27.56 1.70
N ASP A 431 0.25 -27.81 0.39
CA ASP A 431 -0.96 -27.84 -0.41
C ASP A 431 -1.57 -29.25 -0.33
N PRO A 432 -2.78 -29.42 0.25
CA PRO A 432 -3.40 -30.73 0.43
C PRO A 432 -3.74 -31.43 -0.89
N ARG A 433 -3.73 -30.70 -2.01
CA ARG A 433 -3.93 -31.26 -3.36
C ARG A 433 -2.72 -32.06 -3.83
N PHE A 434 -1.58 -31.96 -3.14
CA PHE A 434 -0.34 -32.58 -3.56
C PHE A 434 0.16 -33.59 -2.54
N LEU A 435 0.50 -34.80 -3.02
CA LEU A 435 1.15 -35.85 -2.24
C LEU A 435 2.57 -36.04 -2.75
N VAL A 436 3.55 -35.78 -1.88
CA VAL A 436 4.97 -35.88 -2.21
C VAL A 436 5.47 -37.31 -1.95
N VAL A 437 5.98 -37.96 -2.99
CA VAL A 437 6.60 -39.29 -2.90
C VAL A 437 8.11 -39.14 -3.15
N GLN A 438 8.80 -38.55 -2.17
CA GLN A 438 10.20 -38.13 -2.30
C GLN A 438 11.15 -39.29 -2.65
N GLU A 439 10.90 -40.50 -2.15
CA GLU A 439 11.70 -41.70 -2.47
C GLU A 439 11.67 -42.07 -3.96
N GLN A 440 10.63 -41.63 -4.68
CA GLN A 440 10.44 -41.88 -6.11
C GLN A 440 10.66 -40.61 -6.95
N TYR A 441 11.06 -39.50 -6.32
CA TYR A 441 11.13 -38.17 -6.94
C TYR A 441 9.84 -37.83 -7.69
N ALA A 442 8.69 -38.12 -7.06
CA ALA A 442 7.40 -37.95 -7.70
C ALA A 442 6.45 -37.11 -6.85
N LEU A 443 5.56 -36.40 -7.53
CA LEU A 443 4.52 -35.56 -6.98
C LEU A 443 3.18 -36.02 -7.56
N VAL A 444 2.21 -36.33 -6.70
CA VAL A 444 0.86 -36.72 -7.11
C VAL A 444 -0.09 -35.55 -6.87
N TYR A 445 -0.81 -35.13 -7.90
CA TYR A 445 -1.88 -34.15 -7.80
C TYR A 445 -3.22 -34.86 -7.63
N ALA A 446 -3.99 -34.48 -6.62
CA ALA A 446 -5.19 -35.19 -6.16
C ALA A 446 -6.51 -34.60 -6.66
N ASP A 447 -6.52 -33.40 -7.21
CA ASP A 447 -7.75 -32.79 -7.71
C ASP A 447 -8.06 -33.27 -9.14
N PRO A 448 -9.34 -33.52 -9.49
CA PRO A 448 -9.75 -33.87 -10.84
C PRO A 448 -9.39 -32.80 -11.89
N ILE A 449 -9.01 -33.24 -13.09
CA ILE A 449 -8.61 -32.35 -14.19
C ILE A 449 -9.82 -32.08 -15.09
N PRO A 450 -10.40 -30.86 -15.10
CA PRO A 450 -11.54 -30.56 -15.96
C PRO A 450 -11.13 -30.60 -17.45
N PRO A 451 -12.09 -30.69 -18.38
CA PRO A 451 -11.83 -30.42 -19.80
C PRO A 451 -11.11 -29.10 -20.05
N GLY A 452 -10.17 -29.09 -20.98
CA GLY A 452 -9.36 -27.90 -21.30
C GLY A 452 -7.98 -27.93 -20.64
N GLU A 453 -7.45 -26.75 -20.31
CA GLU A 453 -6.09 -26.59 -19.80
C GLU A 453 -6.04 -26.52 -18.27
N THR A 454 -4.99 -27.09 -17.66
CA THR A 454 -4.73 -27.03 -16.22
C THR A 454 -3.25 -26.79 -15.98
N ASP A 455 -2.91 -25.67 -15.35
CA ASP A 455 -1.54 -25.30 -15.03
C ASP A 455 -1.15 -25.81 -13.64
N ILE A 456 -0.04 -26.54 -13.56
CA ILE A 456 0.57 -26.97 -12.31
C ILE A 456 1.93 -26.31 -12.16
N ALA A 457 2.10 -25.56 -11.07
CA ALA A 457 3.37 -24.92 -10.73
C ALA A 457 4.07 -25.70 -9.61
N ILE A 458 5.35 -26.00 -9.81
CA ILE A 458 6.21 -26.66 -8.84
C ILE A 458 7.52 -25.91 -8.73
N ALA A 459 8.11 -25.92 -7.53
CA ALA A 459 9.46 -25.45 -7.31
C ALA A 459 10.29 -26.55 -6.65
N TYR A 460 11.51 -26.76 -7.13
CA TYR A 460 12.43 -27.72 -6.54
C TYR A 460 13.87 -27.23 -6.60
N PHE A 461 14.67 -27.69 -5.65
CA PHE A 461 16.10 -27.44 -5.54
C PHE A 461 16.89 -28.61 -6.10
N LEU A 462 17.95 -28.32 -6.84
CA LEU A 462 18.97 -29.28 -7.23
C LEU A 462 20.36 -28.79 -6.80
N PRO A 463 21.16 -29.64 -6.13
CA PRO A 463 22.57 -29.34 -5.88
C PRO A 463 23.31 -29.08 -7.20
N TYR A 464 24.10 -28.01 -7.25
CA TYR A 464 24.81 -27.60 -8.44
C TYR A 464 26.14 -26.95 -8.08
N GLU A 465 27.21 -27.40 -8.73
CA GLU A 465 28.57 -26.89 -8.52
C GLU A 465 29.11 -26.18 -9.76
N SER A 466 29.19 -26.92 -10.87
CA SER A 466 29.70 -26.40 -12.15
C SER A 466 29.08 -27.07 -13.39
N GLU A 467 28.48 -28.24 -13.22
CA GLU A 467 27.79 -28.99 -14.26
C GLU A 467 26.70 -29.85 -13.60
N ALA A 468 25.55 -29.97 -14.24
CA ALA A 468 24.48 -30.89 -13.85
C ALA A 468 23.73 -31.42 -15.08
N VAL A 469 23.45 -32.71 -15.09
CA VAL A 469 22.59 -33.34 -16.10
C VAL A 469 21.17 -33.38 -15.56
N ILE A 470 20.24 -32.75 -16.27
CA ILE A 470 18.82 -32.80 -15.98
C ILE A 470 18.21 -33.85 -16.89
N ASP A 471 17.56 -34.84 -16.28
CA ASP A 471 16.82 -35.90 -16.96
C ASP A 471 15.45 -36.02 -16.25
N GLN A 472 14.44 -35.38 -16.85
CA GLN A 472 13.09 -35.35 -16.30
C GLN A 472 12.15 -36.22 -17.16
N PRO A 473 11.73 -37.40 -16.66
CA PRO A 473 10.76 -38.24 -17.37
C PRO A 473 9.34 -37.64 -17.33
N PHE A 474 8.59 -37.83 -18.41
CA PHE A 474 7.20 -37.43 -18.54
C PHE A 474 6.28 -38.63 -18.50
N GLN A 475 5.26 -38.59 -17.64
CA GLN A 475 4.25 -39.66 -17.55
C GLN A 475 3.16 -39.53 -18.62
N TYR A 476 3.04 -38.37 -19.26
CA TYR A 476 2.04 -38.05 -20.27
C TYR A 476 2.74 -37.62 -21.57
N PRO A 477 2.12 -37.83 -22.74
CA PRO A 477 2.67 -37.34 -24.00
C PRO A 477 2.88 -35.83 -23.96
N VAL A 478 4.02 -35.37 -24.48
CA VAL A 478 4.33 -33.95 -24.62
C VAL A 478 4.18 -33.56 -26.08
N VAL A 479 3.31 -32.59 -26.37
CA VAL A 479 3.10 -32.04 -27.71
C VAL A 479 2.96 -30.53 -27.61
N GLY A 480 4.08 -29.81 -27.63
CA GLY A 480 4.06 -28.35 -27.61
C GLY A 480 5.38 -27.73 -27.17
N GLU A 481 5.32 -26.52 -26.63
CA GLU A 481 6.50 -25.70 -26.39
C GLU A 481 7.14 -25.97 -25.02
N VAL A 482 8.46 -26.09 -25.01
CA VAL A 482 9.26 -26.18 -23.79
C VAL A 482 10.22 -25.01 -23.77
N ASN A 483 10.13 -24.19 -22.71
CA ASN A 483 10.98 -23.01 -22.50
C ASN A 483 11.77 -23.16 -21.19
N VAL A 484 13.06 -22.84 -21.25
CA VAL A 484 13.95 -22.82 -20.08
C VAL A 484 14.65 -21.47 -20.00
N TYR A 485 14.41 -20.75 -18.92
CA TYR A 485 14.94 -19.42 -18.62
C TYR A 485 16.05 -19.58 -17.58
N VAL A 486 17.29 -19.29 -17.95
CA VAL A 486 18.46 -19.53 -17.09
C VAL A 486 19.07 -18.21 -16.62
N ALA A 487 19.18 -18.05 -15.31
CA ALA A 487 19.95 -17.02 -14.63
C ALA A 487 20.76 -17.65 -13.48
N PRO A 488 21.98 -17.17 -13.16
CA PRO A 488 22.73 -16.08 -13.79
C PRO A 488 23.29 -16.40 -15.19
N SER A 489 23.68 -15.36 -15.94
CA SER A 489 24.12 -15.42 -17.34
C SER A 489 25.38 -16.25 -17.61
N ASN A 490 26.14 -16.59 -16.57
CA ASN A 490 27.33 -17.44 -16.61
C ASN A 490 27.02 -18.95 -16.57
N ILE A 491 25.74 -19.33 -16.46
CA ILE A 491 25.26 -20.69 -16.68
C ILE A 491 24.76 -20.80 -18.13
N ASP A 492 25.14 -21.90 -18.76
CA ASP A 492 24.77 -22.26 -20.12
C ASP A 492 23.98 -23.57 -20.12
N LEU A 493 23.14 -23.77 -21.13
CA LEU A 493 22.32 -24.97 -21.30
C LEU A 493 22.66 -25.62 -22.64
N VAL A 494 23.01 -26.90 -22.61
CA VAL A 494 23.28 -27.73 -23.78
C VAL A 494 22.18 -28.78 -23.90
N SER A 495 21.47 -28.76 -25.03
CA SER A 495 20.39 -29.71 -25.33
C SER A 495 20.31 -29.98 -26.82
N ASP A 496 19.88 -31.19 -27.18
CA ASP A 496 19.50 -31.53 -28.56
C ASP A 496 18.06 -31.09 -28.88
N MET A 497 17.24 -30.82 -27.84
CA MET A 497 15.81 -30.49 -27.97
C MET A 497 15.53 -28.99 -27.84
N LEU A 498 16.35 -28.27 -27.09
CA LEU A 498 16.16 -26.85 -26.78
C LEU A 498 17.28 -26.03 -27.41
N LEU A 499 16.92 -25.02 -28.18
CA LEU A 499 17.86 -24.12 -28.85
C LEU A 499 17.84 -22.74 -28.17
N PRO A 500 18.99 -22.05 -28.07
CA PRO A 500 19.04 -20.71 -27.52
C PRO A 500 18.22 -19.74 -28.39
N THR A 501 17.41 -18.91 -27.74
CA THR A 501 16.59 -17.85 -28.35
C THR A 501 17.02 -16.48 -27.83
N GLU A 502 16.21 -15.43 -28.08
CA GLU A 502 16.50 -14.09 -27.60
C GLU A 502 16.38 -14.03 -26.06
N SER A 503 17.36 -13.41 -25.42
CA SER A 503 17.33 -13.16 -23.97
C SER A 503 16.15 -12.28 -23.58
N GLN A 504 15.60 -12.50 -22.39
CA GLN A 504 14.47 -11.74 -21.88
C GLN A 504 14.76 -11.21 -20.48
N THR A 505 14.31 -9.98 -20.21
CA THR A 505 14.38 -9.38 -18.87
C THR A 505 13.01 -9.53 -18.20
N ILE A 506 12.96 -10.29 -17.11
CA ILE A 506 11.72 -10.53 -16.35
C ILE A 506 11.97 -10.05 -14.92
N GLY A 507 11.17 -9.10 -14.44
CA GLY A 507 11.33 -8.55 -13.08
C GLY A 507 12.70 -7.92 -12.83
N GLY A 508 13.33 -7.34 -13.86
CA GLY A 508 14.67 -6.75 -13.77
C GLY A 508 15.84 -7.75 -13.79
N ILE A 509 15.56 -9.05 -13.99
CA ILE A 509 16.58 -10.10 -14.10
C ILE A 509 16.70 -10.53 -15.56
N ASP A 510 17.92 -10.55 -16.09
CA ASP A 510 18.22 -11.00 -17.45
C ASP A 510 18.33 -12.54 -17.50
N TYR A 511 17.45 -13.16 -18.27
CA TYR A 511 17.43 -14.58 -18.52
C TYR A 511 17.97 -14.92 -19.90
N ARG A 512 18.78 -15.97 -19.98
CA ARG A 512 19.07 -16.66 -21.23
C ARG A 512 17.95 -17.67 -21.48
N VAL A 513 17.31 -17.57 -22.64
CA VAL A 513 16.14 -18.40 -22.96
C VAL A 513 16.54 -19.50 -23.93
N PHE A 514 16.08 -20.72 -23.65
CA PHE A 514 16.24 -21.89 -24.50
C PHE A 514 14.86 -22.50 -24.75
N SER A 515 14.48 -22.62 -26.02
CA SER A 515 13.13 -23.02 -26.40
C SER A 515 13.15 -24.12 -27.46
N GLY A 516 12.12 -24.96 -27.46
CA GLY A 516 11.91 -25.98 -28.48
C GLY A 516 10.48 -26.49 -28.52
N ASN A 517 9.97 -26.78 -29.73
CA ASN A 517 8.72 -27.52 -29.89
C ASN A 517 9.00 -29.02 -29.77
N VAL A 518 8.56 -29.61 -28.67
CA VAL A 518 8.80 -31.00 -28.30
C VAL A 518 7.61 -31.87 -28.67
N THR A 519 7.89 -33.03 -29.26
CA THR A 519 6.92 -34.12 -29.45
C THR A 519 7.53 -35.39 -28.87
N ALA A 520 6.96 -35.88 -27.78
CA ALA A 520 7.49 -37.02 -27.05
C ALA A 520 6.36 -37.89 -26.50
N ASP A 521 6.54 -39.21 -26.58
CA ASP A 521 5.59 -40.18 -26.03
C ASP A 521 5.66 -40.22 -24.50
N SER A 522 4.60 -40.75 -23.85
CA SER A 522 4.64 -41.07 -22.42
C SER A 522 5.83 -41.99 -22.10
N GLY A 523 6.56 -41.64 -21.04
CA GLY A 523 7.78 -42.30 -20.59
C GLY A 523 9.08 -41.75 -21.18
N ALA A 524 9.02 -40.83 -22.15
CA ALA A 524 10.19 -40.10 -22.64
C ALA A 524 10.68 -39.06 -21.61
N SER A 525 11.92 -38.59 -21.76
CA SER A 525 12.51 -37.58 -20.86
C SER A 525 12.87 -36.30 -21.58
N LEU A 526 12.74 -35.17 -20.87
CA LEU A 526 13.43 -33.94 -21.20
C LEU A 526 14.85 -34.00 -20.62
N ALA A 527 15.84 -34.04 -21.52
CA ALA A 527 17.25 -34.12 -21.16
C ALA A 527 18.03 -32.88 -21.63
N TYR A 528 18.77 -32.27 -20.71
CA TYR A 528 19.73 -31.19 -21.02
C TYR A 528 20.81 -31.09 -19.94
N THR A 529 21.95 -30.50 -20.30
CA THR A 529 23.08 -30.28 -19.40
C THR A 529 23.21 -28.79 -19.09
N LEU A 530 23.24 -28.46 -17.81
CA LEU A 530 23.61 -27.13 -17.31
C LEU A 530 25.11 -27.11 -17.04
N GLN A 531 25.80 -26.06 -17.49
CA GLN A 531 27.24 -25.91 -17.31
C GLN A 531 27.61 -24.44 -17.03
N GLY A 532 28.57 -24.19 -16.14
CA GLY A 532 28.98 -22.83 -15.77
C GLY A 532 29.17 -22.65 -14.27
N SER A 533 29.83 -21.56 -13.86
CA SER A 533 30.11 -21.31 -12.44
C SER A 533 28.99 -20.51 -11.79
N LEU A 534 28.67 -20.77 -10.52
CA LEU A 534 27.80 -19.87 -9.73
C LEU A 534 28.53 -18.60 -9.26
N SER A 535 29.80 -18.39 -9.58
CA SER A 535 30.57 -17.22 -9.15
C SER A 535 30.16 -15.98 -9.96
N ASN A 536 29.74 -14.89 -9.31
CA ASN A 536 29.47 -13.63 -9.99
C ASN A 536 30.72 -13.17 -10.77
N PRO A 537 30.59 -12.57 -11.97
CA PRO A 537 31.67 -11.73 -12.48
C PRO A 537 31.90 -10.65 -11.43
N ALA A 538 33.12 -10.62 -10.91
CA ALA A 538 33.49 -9.75 -9.79
C ALA A 538 33.07 -8.30 -10.08
N SER A 539 32.08 -7.79 -9.35
CA SER A 539 32.23 -6.43 -8.82
C SER A 539 33.62 -6.40 -8.21
N GLN A 540 34.46 -5.46 -8.64
CA GLN A 540 35.82 -5.29 -8.15
C GLN A 540 35.81 -4.98 -6.64
N THR A 541 35.59 -5.99 -5.81
CA THR A 541 36.13 -6.02 -4.47
C THR A 541 37.50 -6.65 -4.63
N THR A 542 38.52 -5.80 -4.50
CA THR A 542 39.90 -6.24 -4.39
C THR A 542 39.98 -7.37 -3.38
N ALA A 543 40.13 -8.60 -3.87
CA ALA A 543 40.45 -9.74 -3.03
C ALA A 543 41.81 -9.44 -2.39
N VAL A 544 41.79 -8.97 -1.14
CA VAL A 544 42.99 -8.92 -0.31
C VAL A 544 43.31 -10.38 0.00
N SER A 545 44.21 -10.95 -0.80
CA SER A 545 44.85 -12.23 -0.51
C SER A 545 45.30 -12.25 0.95
N SER A 546 44.91 -13.30 1.68
CA SER A 546 45.20 -13.54 3.10
C SER A 546 46.70 -13.57 3.45
N ASP A 547 47.59 -13.47 2.46
CA ASP A 547 49.04 -13.32 2.63
C ASP A 547 49.49 -11.89 3.02
N ALA A 548 48.64 -10.87 2.85
CA ALA A 548 48.99 -9.47 3.17
C ALA A 548 48.56 -9.03 4.58
N VAL A 549 47.69 -9.79 5.25
CA VAL A 549 47.11 -9.39 6.55
C VAL A 549 48.14 -9.52 7.69
N LEU A 550 48.98 -10.56 7.64
CA LEU A 550 50.00 -10.82 8.66
C LEU A 550 51.11 -9.74 8.72
N PRO A 551 51.70 -9.28 7.60
CA PRO A 551 52.67 -8.18 7.64
C PRO A 551 52.03 -6.84 8.05
N VAL A 552 50.77 -6.58 7.69
CA VAL A 552 50.06 -5.35 8.10
C VAL A 552 49.76 -5.34 9.59
N ILE A 553 49.32 -6.45 10.17
CA ILE A 553 49.13 -6.59 11.63
C ILE A 553 50.47 -6.41 12.36
N LEU A 554 51.57 -6.97 11.85
CA LEU A 554 52.91 -6.77 12.41
C LEU A 554 53.36 -5.30 12.38
N ILE A 555 53.08 -4.58 11.29
CA ILE A 555 53.37 -3.15 11.17
C ILE A 555 52.53 -2.36 12.18
N ILE A 556 51.25 -2.66 12.33
CA ILE A 556 50.34 -1.98 13.28
C ILE A 556 50.82 -2.22 14.72
N VAL A 557 51.20 -3.45 15.08
CA VAL A 557 51.74 -3.77 16.40
C VAL A 557 53.08 -3.05 16.65
N LEU A 558 53.95 -2.97 15.65
CA LEU A 558 55.25 -2.30 15.76
C LEU A 558 55.10 -0.77 15.90
N VAL A 559 54.12 -0.18 15.21
CA VAL A 559 53.74 1.23 15.37
C VAL A 559 53.15 1.48 16.76
N LEU A 560 52.29 0.60 17.27
CA LEU A 560 51.75 0.70 18.63
C LEU A 560 52.85 0.62 19.69
N VAL A 561 53.83 -0.29 19.53
CA VAL A 561 54.98 -0.39 20.44
C VAL A 561 55.86 0.86 20.38
N LEU A 562 56.06 1.45 19.20
CA LEU A 562 56.77 2.72 19.03
C LEU A 562 56.02 3.89 19.69
N ILE A 563 54.70 3.97 19.54
CA ILE A 563 53.86 5.00 20.16
C ILE A 563 53.90 4.86 21.69
N ILE A 564 53.78 3.64 22.22
CA ILE A 564 53.87 3.37 23.66
C ILE A 564 55.28 3.69 24.19
N GLY A 565 56.33 3.34 23.44
CA GLY A 565 57.71 3.70 23.78
C GLY A 565 57.97 5.21 23.79
N LEU A 566 57.37 5.94 22.85
CA LEU A 566 57.47 7.40 22.75
C LEU A 566 56.65 8.10 23.85
N PHE A 567 55.52 7.51 24.25
CA PHE A 567 54.71 7.96 25.38
C PHE A 567 55.44 7.76 26.73
N ILE A 568 56.10 6.62 26.92
CA ILE A 568 56.93 6.33 28.11
C ILE A 568 58.20 7.20 28.14
N TRP A 569 58.75 7.56 26.98
CA TRP A 569 59.88 8.48 26.89
C TRP A 569 59.48 9.93 27.18
N ARG A 570 58.28 10.35 26.75
CA ARG A 570 57.73 11.68 27.03
C ARG A 570 57.28 11.84 28.49
N SER A 571 56.84 10.77 29.15
CA SER A 571 56.44 10.80 30.57
C SER A 571 57.61 10.85 31.57
N ARG A 572 58.88 10.85 31.10
CA ARG A 572 60.07 11.06 31.94
C ARG A 572 60.48 12.52 32.12
N ARG A 573 59.72 13.49 31.61
CA ARG A 573 59.85 14.91 32.02
C ARG A 573 58.71 15.22 32.98
N GLY A 574 59.03 15.30 34.27
CA GLY A 574 58.08 15.68 35.31
C GLY A 574 57.54 17.11 35.09
N PRO A 575 56.31 17.40 35.55
CA PRO A 575 55.74 18.74 35.46
C PRO A 575 56.57 19.73 36.31
N SER A 576 56.70 20.97 35.82
CA SER A 576 57.45 22.03 36.52
C SER A 576 56.79 22.37 37.85
N ALA A 577 57.60 22.52 38.91
CA ALA A 577 57.15 22.84 40.28
C ALA A 577 56.14 24.00 40.35
N ASP A 578 56.24 24.98 39.45
CA ASP A 578 55.31 26.11 39.36
C ASP A 578 53.85 25.71 39.12
N VAL A 579 53.60 24.65 38.34
CA VAL A 579 52.23 24.19 38.04
C VAL A 579 51.61 23.54 39.28
N GLU A 580 52.41 22.81 40.04
CA GLU A 580 51.98 22.10 41.25
C GLU A 580 51.74 23.07 42.42
N ILE A 581 52.57 24.12 42.53
CA ILE A 581 52.39 25.24 43.46
C ILE A 581 51.05 25.97 43.17
N GLN A 582 50.77 26.28 41.90
CA GLN A 582 49.53 26.96 41.51
C GLN A 582 48.28 26.12 41.77
N GLN A 583 48.35 24.79 41.63
CA GLN A 583 47.25 23.90 41.95
C GLN A 583 46.98 23.83 43.46
N LEU A 584 48.01 23.73 44.29
CA LEU A 584 47.86 23.71 45.75
C LEU A 584 47.30 25.03 46.30
N ILE A 585 47.67 26.17 45.71
CA ILE A 585 47.11 27.48 46.08
C ILE A 585 45.59 27.52 45.79
N ARG A 586 45.15 27.01 44.63
CA ARG A 586 43.72 26.94 44.31
C ARG A 586 42.95 26.04 45.26
N GLN A 587 43.50 24.86 45.58
CA GLN A 587 42.86 23.92 46.50
C GLN A 587 42.69 24.51 47.92
N ILE A 588 43.65 25.31 48.39
CA ILE A 588 43.51 26.01 49.68
C ILE A 588 42.42 27.09 49.59
N ALA A 589 42.35 27.84 48.49
CA ALA A 589 41.34 28.89 48.30
C ALA A 589 39.91 28.30 48.21
N GLU A 590 39.75 27.17 47.53
CA GLU A 590 38.48 26.46 47.41
C GLU A 590 38.06 25.85 48.76
N LEU A 591 39.01 25.29 49.52
CA LEU A 591 38.76 24.80 50.87
C LEU A 591 38.38 25.91 51.86
N ASP A 592 38.98 27.10 51.72
CA ASP A 592 38.60 28.30 52.49
C ASP A 592 37.17 28.74 52.14
N ALA A 593 36.81 28.76 50.85
CA ALA A 593 35.45 29.10 50.40
C ALA A 593 34.39 28.11 50.90
N MET A 594 34.67 26.81 50.87
CA MET A 594 33.76 25.77 51.38
C MET A 594 33.54 25.90 52.90
N HIS A 595 34.57 26.30 53.66
CA HIS A 595 34.44 26.54 55.10
C HIS A 595 33.62 27.79 55.41
N ASP A 596 33.84 28.88 54.68
CA ASP A 596 33.08 30.13 54.86
C ASP A 596 31.60 29.97 54.50
N GLN A 597 31.28 29.04 53.58
CA GLN A 597 29.92 28.64 53.24
C GLN A 597 29.31 27.61 54.21
N GLY A 598 30.04 27.20 55.25
CA GLY A 598 29.58 26.24 56.26
C GLY A 598 29.45 24.80 55.76
N GLN A 599 30.01 24.49 54.59
CA GLN A 599 29.88 23.19 53.92
C GLN A 599 30.82 22.12 54.48
N ILE A 600 31.83 22.53 55.26
CA ILE A 600 32.79 21.61 55.88
C ILE A 600 32.94 21.89 57.38
N ASN A 601 33.04 20.81 58.16
CA ASN A 601 33.28 20.89 59.60
C ASN A 601 34.62 21.58 59.91
N HIS A 602 34.61 22.53 60.84
CA HIS A 602 35.77 23.36 61.17
C HIS A 602 37.03 22.56 61.62
N ASP A 603 36.86 21.40 62.27
CA ASP A 603 38.00 20.56 62.69
C ASP A 603 38.57 19.71 61.54
N LEU A 604 37.76 19.42 60.53
CA LEU A 604 38.21 18.78 59.29
C LEU A 604 38.91 19.79 58.38
N TYR A 605 38.34 20.99 58.25
CA TYR A 605 38.92 22.14 57.55
C TYR A 605 40.33 22.45 58.07
N ARG A 606 40.51 22.60 59.39
CA ARG A 606 41.83 22.90 59.98
C ARG A 606 42.89 21.84 59.65
N ARG A 607 42.51 20.55 59.66
CA ARG A 607 43.43 19.44 59.34
C ARG A 607 43.81 19.44 57.86
N GLN A 608 42.83 19.51 56.96
CA GLN A 608 43.08 19.48 55.52
C GLN A 608 43.87 20.71 55.06
N ARG A 609 43.56 21.89 55.60
CA ARG A 609 44.28 23.12 55.28
C ARG A 609 45.72 23.10 55.78
N ALA A 610 45.98 22.52 56.95
CA ALA A 610 47.34 22.38 57.47
C ALA A 610 48.18 21.43 56.60
N ASP A 611 47.60 20.32 56.13
CA ASP A 611 48.27 19.37 55.23
C ASP A 611 48.63 20.02 53.88
N LEU A 612 47.67 20.70 53.25
CA LEU A 612 47.89 21.39 51.98
C LEU A 612 48.94 22.50 52.10
N LYS A 613 48.92 23.28 53.20
CA LYS A 613 49.95 24.29 53.47
C LYS A 613 51.34 23.68 53.68
N THR A 614 51.43 22.52 54.33
CA THR A 614 52.70 21.83 54.55
C THR A 614 53.31 21.37 53.23
N ARG A 615 52.47 20.80 52.34
CA ARG A 615 52.89 20.36 51.00
C ARG A 615 53.29 21.53 50.10
N LEU A 616 52.53 22.63 50.15
CA LEU A 616 52.86 23.87 49.45
C LEU A 616 54.20 24.44 49.92
N THR A 617 54.45 24.44 51.24
CA THR A 617 55.70 24.96 51.81
C THR A 617 56.90 24.11 51.40
N ALA A 618 56.76 22.77 51.40
CA ALA A 618 57.80 21.85 50.96
C ALA A 618 58.19 22.06 49.49
N LEU A 619 57.19 22.20 48.60
CA LEU A 619 57.42 22.46 47.18
C LEU A 619 58.01 23.86 46.92
N MET A 620 57.59 24.87 47.68
CA MET A 620 58.17 26.22 47.58
C MET A 620 59.63 26.26 48.06
N SER A 621 59.98 25.48 49.10
CA SER A 621 61.39 25.38 49.55
C SER A 621 62.29 24.67 48.55
N GLU A 622 61.82 23.59 47.90
CA GLU A 622 62.58 22.89 46.86
C GLU A 622 62.79 23.77 45.62
N SER A 623 61.82 24.66 45.29
CA SER A 623 61.93 25.61 44.18
C SER A 623 62.90 26.78 44.43
N GLN A 624 63.27 27.06 45.69
CA GLN A 624 64.23 28.11 46.05
C GLN A 624 65.68 27.62 46.15
N GLU A 625 65.90 26.30 46.24
CA GLU A 625 67.22 25.68 46.25
C GLU A 625 67.70 25.21 44.85
N SER A 626 66.80 25.19 43.85
CA SER A 626 67.10 24.95 42.43
C SER A 626 67.30 26.26 41.66
#